data_AF-A0A8I1TKA9-F1
#
_entry.id   AF-A0A8I1TKA9-F1
#
_cell.length_a   1.000
_cell.length_b   1.000
_cell.length_c   1.000
_cell.angle_alpha   90.00
_cell.angle_beta   90.00
_cell.angle_gamma   90.00
#
_symmetry.space_group_name_H-M   'P 1'
#
loop_
_entity.id
_entity.type
_entity.pdbx_description
1 polymer ?
#
loop_
_entity_poly.entity_id
_entity_poly.type
_entity_poly.pdbx_seq_one_letter_code
_entity_poly.pdbx_strand_id
1 'polypeptide(L)'
;MRPRRMLSIFVAALHAGALPAWADAPLGVFLWYPDQARAPSSADCDALVARVKPSREKADAWLWGRAPFGSEMEFYLFLNQNRMEPTYAAEGDYDSGALRFGDSQGDEYAFELIPDDHPTVTIKGTIVAPAGSSVITVILRDVPSLNGTRDRTSYFCRFGDDAEA
;
A
#
# COMPACT_ATOMS: atom_id res chain seq x y z
N MET A 1 35.86 0.35 -68.71
CA MET A 1 36.23 -0.01 -67.32
C MET A 1 35.43 0.90 -66.38
N ARG A 2 34.50 0.34 -65.58
CA ARG A 2 33.66 1.08 -64.61
C ARG A 2 34.14 0.74 -63.19
N PRO A 3 34.32 1.73 -62.28
CA PRO A 3 34.70 1.43 -60.90
C PRO A 3 33.46 1.06 -60.07
N ARG A 4 33.57 -0.04 -59.33
CA ARG A 4 32.62 -0.49 -58.29
C ARG A 4 32.82 0.37 -57.04
N ARG A 5 31.78 1.07 -56.59
CA ARG A 5 31.74 1.69 -55.26
C ARG A 5 31.32 0.63 -54.24
N MET A 6 32.21 0.32 -53.31
CA MET A 6 31.92 -0.46 -52.10
C MET A 6 31.11 0.41 -51.14
N LEU A 7 29.95 -0.08 -50.71
CA LEU A 7 29.12 0.53 -49.68
C LEU A 7 29.37 -0.25 -48.38
N SER A 8 30.08 0.38 -47.43
CA SER A 8 30.28 -0.18 -46.09
C SER A 8 29.02 0.05 -45.25
N ILE A 9 28.39 -1.03 -44.79
CA ILE A 9 27.24 -0.97 -43.88
C ILE A 9 27.79 -0.99 -42.45
N PHE A 10 27.61 0.12 -41.72
CA PHE A 10 27.77 0.16 -40.27
C PHE A 10 26.51 -0.43 -39.62
N VAL A 11 26.66 -1.55 -38.92
CA VAL A 11 25.60 -2.10 -38.05
C VAL A 11 25.76 -1.46 -36.67
N ALA A 12 24.84 -0.56 -36.32
CA ALA A 12 24.73 -0.03 -34.97
C ALA A 12 23.91 -1.01 -34.11
N ALA A 13 24.53 -1.60 -33.09
CA ALA A 13 23.86 -2.45 -32.11
C ALA A 13 23.05 -1.58 -31.14
N LEU A 14 21.72 -1.52 -31.31
CA LEU A 14 20.82 -0.98 -30.29
C LEU A 14 20.85 -1.90 -29.07
N HIS A 15 21.45 -1.42 -27.98
CA HIS A 15 21.24 -1.98 -26.65
C HIS A 15 19.87 -1.48 -26.17
N ALA A 16 18.86 -2.34 -26.22
CA ALA A 16 17.61 -2.13 -25.51
C ALA A 16 17.89 -2.29 -24.00
N GLY A 17 18.24 -1.19 -23.33
CA GLY A 17 18.20 -1.14 -21.87
C GLY A 17 16.74 -1.25 -21.44
N ALA A 18 16.35 -2.38 -20.85
CA ALA A 18 15.09 -2.47 -20.14
C ALA A 18 15.16 -1.48 -18.96
N LEU A 19 14.38 -0.41 -19.01
CA LEU A 19 14.17 0.44 -17.85
C LEU A 19 13.53 -0.43 -16.76
N PRO A 20 13.97 -0.33 -15.48
CA PRO A 20 13.26 -0.99 -14.41
C PRO A 20 11.81 -0.52 -14.42
N ALA A 21 10.86 -1.45 -14.49
CA ALA A 21 9.46 -1.13 -14.28
C ALA A 21 9.34 -0.57 -12.86
N TRP A 22 8.90 0.69 -12.76
CA TRP A 22 8.52 1.24 -11.46
C TRP A 22 7.25 0.49 -11.07
N ALA A 23 7.32 -0.30 -10.01
CA ALA A 23 6.12 -0.91 -9.48
C ALA A 23 5.23 0.23 -8.98
N ASP A 24 3.98 0.25 -9.42
CA ASP A 24 2.99 1.19 -8.91
C ASP A 24 2.67 0.85 -7.46
N ALA A 25 2.43 1.88 -6.63
CA ALA A 25 2.04 1.69 -5.24
C ALA A 25 0.80 0.78 -5.13
N PRO A 26 0.68 -0.04 -4.06
CA PRO A 26 -0.45 -0.96 -3.89
C PRO A 26 -1.71 -0.19 -3.48
N LEU A 27 -2.38 0.44 -4.44
CA LEU A 27 -3.64 1.15 -4.22
C LEU A 27 -4.80 0.16 -4.09
N GLY A 28 -5.84 0.53 -3.34
CA GLY A 28 -7.03 -0.32 -3.18
C GLY A 28 -7.65 -0.23 -1.79
N VAL A 29 -8.34 -1.30 -1.41
CA VAL A 29 -8.88 -1.49 -0.05
C VAL A 29 -8.32 -2.76 0.54
N PHE A 30 -7.88 -2.68 1.79
CA PHE A 30 -7.25 -3.79 2.48
C PHE A 30 -7.97 -4.05 3.81
N LEU A 31 -8.10 -5.32 4.17
CA LEU A 31 -8.74 -5.75 5.41
C LEU A 31 -7.72 -5.71 6.52
N TRP A 32 -8.00 -5.00 7.61
CA TRP A 32 -7.11 -4.96 8.77
C TRP A 32 -6.97 -6.34 9.42
N TYR A 33 -5.73 -6.74 9.70
CA TYR A 33 -5.45 -8.03 10.32
C TYR A 33 -5.53 -7.94 11.86
N PRO A 34 -6.30 -8.79 12.57
CA PRO A 34 -6.53 -8.55 14.00
C PRO A 34 -5.34 -8.65 14.96
N ASP A 35 -4.38 -9.52 14.68
CA ASP A 35 -3.19 -9.67 15.52
C ASP A 35 -2.04 -8.81 14.98
N GLN A 36 -1.90 -7.61 15.55
CA GLN A 36 -0.89 -6.63 15.15
C GLN A 36 0.47 -6.82 15.86
N ALA A 37 0.61 -7.83 16.73
CA ALA A 37 1.86 -8.06 17.46
C ALA A 37 2.95 -8.70 16.59
N ARG A 38 2.55 -9.36 15.49
CA ARG A 38 3.45 -10.07 14.58
C ARG A 38 2.90 -10.00 13.16
N ALA A 39 3.80 -9.92 12.18
CA ALA A 39 3.42 -9.98 10.78
C ALA A 39 2.68 -11.29 10.46
N PRO A 40 1.50 -11.24 9.80
CA PRO A 40 0.81 -12.43 9.32
C PRO A 40 1.55 -13.06 8.14
N SER A 41 1.30 -14.34 7.90
CA SER A 41 1.61 -14.98 6.62
C SER A 41 0.48 -14.76 5.61
N SER A 42 0.74 -15.01 4.31
CA SER A 42 -0.33 -14.99 3.30
C SER A 42 -1.46 -15.97 3.65
N ALA A 43 -1.14 -17.16 4.17
CA ALA A 43 -2.14 -18.14 4.58
C ALA A 43 -3.02 -17.64 5.73
N ASP A 44 -2.47 -16.86 6.68
CA ASP A 44 -3.26 -16.23 7.74
C ASP A 44 -4.23 -15.19 7.16
N CYS A 45 -3.76 -14.40 6.19
CA CYS A 45 -4.60 -13.44 5.48
C CYS A 45 -5.69 -14.11 4.64
N ASP A 46 -5.36 -15.15 3.88
CA ASP A 46 -6.32 -15.89 3.07
C ASP A 46 -7.41 -16.53 3.93
N ALA A 47 -7.02 -17.11 5.08
CA ALA A 47 -7.96 -17.65 6.06
C ALA A 47 -8.86 -16.57 6.68
N LEU A 48 -8.30 -15.38 6.98
CA LEU A 48 -9.07 -14.25 7.47
C LEU A 48 -10.08 -13.77 6.43
N VAL A 49 -9.66 -13.58 5.18
CA VAL A 49 -10.51 -13.15 4.07
C VAL A 49 -11.62 -14.17 3.81
N ALA A 50 -11.31 -15.47 3.82
CA ALA A 50 -12.32 -16.53 3.65
C ALA A 50 -13.37 -16.54 4.77
N ARG A 51 -12.97 -16.23 6.01
CA ARG A 51 -13.87 -16.16 7.17
C ARG A 51 -14.74 -14.90 7.13
N VAL A 52 -14.11 -13.73 6.99
CA VAL A 52 -14.77 -12.42 7.06
C VAL A 52 -15.60 -12.14 5.82
N LYS A 53 -15.16 -12.66 4.66
CA LYS A 53 -15.72 -12.36 3.33
C LYS A 53 -15.85 -10.85 3.14
N PRO A 54 -14.73 -10.11 3.21
CA PRO A 54 -14.73 -8.68 3.01
C PRO A 54 -15.19 -8.35 1.58
N SER A 55 -15.77 -7.17 1.41
CA SER A 55 -16.12 -6.63 0.09
C SER A 55 -15.95 -5.11 0.10
N ARG A 56 -15.82 -4.52 -1.09
CA ARG A 56 -15.76 -3.07 -1.23
C ARG A 56 -17.00 -2.40 -0.64
N GLU A 57 -18.18 -3.00 -0.86
CA GLU A 57 -19.45 -2.52 -0.30
C GLU A 57 -19.45 -2.49 1.24
N LYS A 58 -18.96 -3.57 1.88
CA LYS A 58 -18.80 -3.60 3.34
C LYS A 58 -17.83 -2.53 3.82
N ALA A 59 -16.67 -2.42 3.18
CA ALA A 59 -15.67 -1.42 3.54
C ALA A 59 -16.24 0.01 3.45
N ASP A 60 -16.93 0.34 2.34
CA ASP A 60 -17.57 1.64 2.17
C ASP A 60 -18.67 1.84 3.24
N ALA A 61 -19.43 0.80 3.60
CA ALA A 61 -20.40 0.89 4.69
C ALA A 61 -19.73 1.23 6.02
N TRP A 62 -18.57 0.64 6.34
CA TRP A 62 -17.78 1.01 7.52
C TRP A 62 -17.25 2.44 7.45
N LEU A 63 -16.68 2.84 6.32
CA LEU A 63 -16.15 4.20 6.10
C LEU A 63 -17.23 5.28 6.34
N TRP A 64 -18.46 5.02 5.89
CA TRP A 64 -19.57 5.97 6.03
C TRP A 64 -20.42 5.78 7.29
N GLY A 65 -20.02 4.92 8.23
CA GLY A 65 -20.80 4.65 9.45
C GLY A 65 -22.17 4.01 9.19
N ARG A 66 -22.31 3.26 8.09
CA ARG A 66 -23.53 2.56 7.67
C ARG A 66 -23.48 1.04 7.94
N ALA A 67 -22.41 0.54 8.54
CA ALA A 67 -22.30 -0.87 8.90
C ALA A 67 -23.48 -1.29 9.83
N PRO A 68 -24.18 -2.40 9.55
CA PRO A 68 -25.34 -2.81 10.34
C PRO A 68 -24.97 -3.09 11.80
N PHE A 69 -25.85 -2.72 12.73
CA PHE A 69 -25.70 -3.12 14.13
C PHE A 69 -25.61 -4.65 14.27
N GLY A 70 -24.61 -5.13 15.02
CA GLY A 70 -24.38 -6.55 15.25
C GLY A 70 -23.56 -7.26 14.17
N SER A 71 -23.02 -6.54 13.16
CA SER A 71 -21.98 -7.10 12.30
C SER A 71 -20.72 -7.43 13.11
N GLU A 72 -19.97 -8.44 12.67
CA GLU A 72 -18.61 -8.63 13.19
C GLU A 72 -17.80 -7.35 12.96
N MET A 73 -16.98 -6.97 13.93
CA MET A 73 -16.16 -5.77 13.83
C MET A 73 -15.08 -5.99 12.78
N GLU A 74 -15.17 -5.25 11.68
CA GLU A 74 -14.24 -5.31 10.55
C GLU A 74 -13.63 -3.91 10.38
N PHE A 75 -12.33 -3.85 10.16
CA PHE A 75 -11.64 -2.59 9.90
C PHE A 75 -10.93 -2.68 8.56
N TYR A 76 -10.87 -1.55 7.86
CA TYR A 76 -10.33 -1.46 6.51
C TYR A 76 -9.34 -0.32 6.39
N LEU A 77 -8.43 -0.43 5.43
CA LEU A 77 -7.58 0.64 4.94
C LEU A 77 -7.97 0.95 3.50
N PHE A 78 -8.36 2.19 3.24
CA PHE A 78 -8.48 2.73 1.89
C PHE A 78 -7.19 3.46 1.54
N LEU A 79 -6.60 3.06 0.43
CA LEU A 79 -5.35 3.63 -0.05
C LEU A 79 -5.51 4.03 -1.50
N ASN A 80 -5.29 5.30 -1.80
CA ASN A 80 -5.28 5.81 -3.16
C ASN A 80 -4.02 6.67 -3.39
N GLN A 81 -3.90 7.27 -4.58
CA GLN A 81 -2.69 8.01 -4.99
C GLN A 81 -2.31 9.16 -4.06
N ASN A 82 -3.26 9.72 -3.29
CA ASN A 82 -3.04 10.92 -2.49
C ASN A 82 -3.68 10.87 -1.09
N ARG A 83 -4.19 9.72 -0.65
CA ARG A 83 -4.87 9.59 0.64
C ARG A 83 -4.72 8.21 1.25
N MET A 84 -4.47 8.20 2.54
CA MET A 84 -4.57 7.06 3.44
C MET A 84 -5.80 7.25 4.32
N GLU A 85 -6.68 6.26 4.39
CA GLU A 85 -7.90 6.35 5.20
C GLU A 85 -8.25 5.00 5.84
N PRO A 86 -7.92 4.79 7.12
CA PRO A 86 -8.45 3.66 7.89
C PRO A 86 -9.92 3.89 8.29
N THR A 87 -10.68 2.81 8.47
CA THR A 87 -12.04 2.87 9.07
C THR A 87 -12.01 2.74 10.60
N TYR A 88 -10.83 2.88 11.20
CA TYR A 88 -10.63 2.92 12.64
C TYR A 88 -9.87 4.20 12.99
N ALA A 89 -10.07 4.65 14.22
CA ALA A 89 -9.25 5.68 14.86
C ALA A 89 -8.25 5.00 15.79
N ALA A 90 -6.99 5.40 15.70
CA ALA A 90 -5.96 5.02 16.66
C ALA A 90 -5.56 6.23 17.50
N GLU A 91 -4.80 6.02 18.57
CA GLU A 91 -4.42 7.10 19.49
C GLU A 91 -3.80 8.29 18.75
N GLY A 92 -4.45 9.46 18.87
CA GLY A 92 -4.00 10.72 18.30
C GLY A 92 -4.26 10.90 16.80
N ASP A 93 -5.05 10.03 16.15
CA ASP A 93 -5.58 10.23 14.79
C ASP A 93 -4.54 10.59 13.71
N TYR A 94 -3.34 10.01 13.85
CA TYR A 94 -2.20 10.22 12.93
C TYR A 94 -2.21 9.30 11.70
N ASP A 95 -3.16 8.38 11.61
CA ASP A 95 -3.17 7.26 10.66
C ASP A 95 -4.01 7.55 9.39
N SER A 96 -4.67 8.72 9.34
CA SER A 96 -5.51 9.17 8.22
C SER A 96 -5.04 10.51 7.68
N GLY A 97 -5.05 10.68 6.36
CA GLY A 97 -4.76 11.98 5.73
C GLY A 97 -4.12 11.91 4.36
N ALA A 98 -3.53 13.03 3.94
CA ALA A 98 -2.98 13.19 2.60
C ALA A 98 -1.64 12.45 2.44
N LEU A 99 -1.51 11.69 1.35
CA LEU A 99 -0.29 10.96 0.99
C LEU A 99 0.48 11.63 -0.13
N ARG A 100 1.80 11.51 -0.03
CA ARG A 100 2.75 11.83 -1.09
C ARG A 100 3.71 10.66 -1.23
N PHE A 101 3.53 9.86 -2.28
CA PHE A 101 4.46 8.77 -2.59
C PHE A 101 5.80 9.34 -3.05
N GLY A 102 6.88 8.73 -2.55
CA GLY A 102 8.25 8.99 -2.96
C GLY A 102 8.78 7.88 -3.85
N ASP A 103 10.10 7.68 -3.82
CA ASP A 103 10.75 6.60 -4.56
C ASP A 103 10.35 5.23 -3.99
N SER A 104 10.11 4.27 -4.87
CA SER A 104 9.88 2.85 -4.53
C SER A 104 11.10 2.00 -4.90
N GLN A 105 11.35 0.95 -4.11
CA GLN A 105 12.42 -0.01 -4.36
C GLN A 105 11.91 -1.43 -4.13
N GLY A 106 11.75 -2.18 -5.21
CA GLY A 106 11.20 -3.54 -5.14
C GLY A 106 9.78 -3.53 -4.58
N ASP A 107 9.58 -4.21 -3.46
CA ASP A 107 8.29 -4.35 -2.79
C ASP A 107 8.00 -3.25 -1.76
N GLU A 108 8.90 -2.26 -1.65
CA GLU A 108 8.80 -1.16 -0.68
C GLU A 108 8.47 0.17 -1.36
N TYR A 109 7.46 0.86 -0.83
CA TYR A 109 6.93 2.12 -1.34
C TYR A 109 7.01 3.18 -0.25
N ALA A 110 7.97 4.09 -0.38
CA ALA A 110 8.09 5.20 0.57
C ALA A 110 6.97 6.22 0.35
N PHE A 111 6.51 6.83 1.44
CA PHE A 111 5.55 7.93 1.38
C PHE A 111 5.74 8.91 2.54
N GLU A 112 5.19 10.09 2.38
CA GLU A 112 4.91 11.03 3.46
C GLU A 112 3.39 11.11 3.68
N LEU A 113 2.98 11.10 4.94
CA LEU A 113 1.61 11.29 5.38
C LEU A 113 1.50 12.63 6.12
N ILE A 114 0.53 13.44 5.72
CA ILE A 114 0.12 14.65 6.44
C ILE A 114 -1.24 14.34 7.05
N PRO A 115 -1.32 14.11 8.38
CA PRO A 115 -2.56 13.69 9.00
C PRO A 115 -3.62 14.80 8.98
N ASP A 116 -4.88 14.42 8.79
CA ASP A 116 -5.99 15.39 8.66
C ASP A 116 -6.16 16.22 9.94
N ASP A 117 -6.04 15.60 11.12
CA ASP A 117 -6.16 16.28 12.42
C ASP A 117 -4.86 16.96 12.90
N HIS A 118 -3.75 16.71 12.19
CA HIS A 118 -2.43 17.25 12.53
C HIS A 118 -1.68 17.76 11.28
N PRO A 119 -2.22 18.77 10.57
CA PRO A 119 -1.73 19.18 9.24
C PRO A 119 -0.33 19.82 9.25
N THR A 120 0.22 20.14 10.43
CA THR A 120 1.60 20.65 10.59
C THR A 120 2.62 19.54 10.82
N VAL A 121 2.17 18.29 10.94
CA VAL A 121 3.02 17.12 11.15
C VAL A 121 3.18 16.40 9.81
N THR A 122 4.41 16.00 9.49
CA THR A 122 4.72 15.11 8.38
C THR A 122 5.29 13.82 8.94
N ILE A 123 4.60 12.71 8.69
CA ILE A 123 5.01 11.37 9.10
C ILE A 123 5.61 10.67 7.88
N LYS A 124 6.83 10.16 8.02
CA LYS A 124 7.41 9.30 6.99
C LYS A 124 6.86 7.89 7.15
N GLY A 125 6.58 7.24 6.04
CA GLY A 125 6.12 5.88 6.06
C GLY A 125 6.64 5.03 4.91
N THR A 126 6.41 3.74 5.06
CA THR A 126 6.75 2.73 4.06
C THR A 126 5.60 1.75 3.98
N ILE A 127 5.17 1.43 2.75
CA ILE A 127 4.31 0.29 2.49
C ILE A 127 5.19 -0.84 1.99
N VAL A 128 5.09 -2.01 2.60
CA VAL A 128 5.73 -3.24 2.13
C VAL A 128 4.65 -4.14 1.57
N ALA A 129 4.75 -4.45 0.29
CA ALA A 129 3.66 -5.09 -0.46
C ALA A 129 4.19 -6.10 -1.49
N PRO A 130 4.76 -7.23 -1.05
CA PRO A 130 5.41 -8.16 -1.97
C PRO A 130 4.48 -8.73 -3.03
N ALA A 131 4.99 -8.87 -4.25
CA ALA A 131 4.28 -9.54 -5.33
C ALA A 131 3.95 -11.00 -4.93
N GLY A 132 2.70 -11.43 -5.17
CA GLY A 132 2.23 -12.76 -4.80
C GLY A 132 1.99 -12.99 -3.30
N SER A 133 2.13 -11.97 -2.46
CA SER A 133 1.74 -12.02 -1.05
C SER A 133 0.32 -11.51 -0.86
N SER A 134 -0.45 -12.09 0.06
CA SER A 134 -1.74 -11.52 0.47
C SER A 134 -1.59 -10.43 1.54
N VAL A 135 -0.36 -10.19 2.01
CA VAL A 135 -0.06 -9.26 3.11
C VAL A 135 0.42 -7.91 2.59
N ILE A 136 -0.18 -6.84 3.12
CA ILE A 136 0.30 -5.46 3.03
C ILE A 136 0.73 -5.03 4.43
N THR A 137 1.90 -4.41 4.54
CA THR A 137 2.37 -3.80 5.79
C THR A 137 2.49 -2.30 5.60
N VAL A 138 1.86 -1.51 6.47
CA VAL A 138 2.07 -0.07 6.55
C VAL A 138 2.90 0.23 7.78
N ILE A 139 3.99 0.96 7.59
CA ILE A 139 4.88 1.40 8.67
C ILE A 139 4.87 2.93 8.68
N LEU A 140 4.45 3.52 9.80
CA LEU A 140 4.55 4.94 10.08
C LEU A 140 5.69 5.16 11.07
N ARG A 141 6.62 6.07 10.76
CA ARG A 141 7.82 6.34 11.55
C ARG A 141 7.61 7.53 12.47
N ASP A 142 8.18 7.45 13.67
CA ASP A 142 8.21 8.56 14.63
C ASP A 142 6.83 9.18 14.93
N VAL A 143 5.78 8.36 14.98
CA VAL A 143 4.42 8.85 15.23
C VAL A 143 4.34 9.44 16.65
N PRO A 144 3.84 10.67 16.84
CA PRO A 144 3.68 11.25 18.16
C PRO A 144 2.77 10.41 19.07
N SER A 145 3.11 10.40 20.36
CA SER A 145 2.37 9.72 21.43
C SER A 145 2.59 10.45 22.77
N LEU A 146 1.86 10.06 23.81
CA LEU A 146 1.99 10.65 25.15
C LEU A 146 3.41 10.62 25.72
N ASN A 147 4.23 9.63 25.32
CA ASN A 147 5.57 9.40 25.88
C ASN A 147 6.71 9.65 24.86
N GLY A 148 6.47 10.47 23.83
CA GLY A 148 7.43 10.78 22.78
C GLY A 148 6.99 10.25 21.41
N THR A 149 7.94 9.89 20.55
CA THR A 149 7.63 9.30 19.23
C THR A 149 7.80 7.79 19.24
N ARG A 150 6.99 7.09 18.45
CA ARG A 150 7.09 5.64 18.26
C ARG A 150 6.71 5.26 16.84
N ASP A 151 7.42 4.31 16.27
CA ASP A 151 7.00 3.66 15.05
C ASP A 151 5.70 2.86 15.27
N ARG A 152 4.81 2.94 14.28
CA ARG A 152 3.57 2.14 14.21
C ARG A 152 3.64 1.26 12.98
N THR A 153 3.45 -0.04 13.19
CA THR A 153 3.30 -1.01 12.09
C THR A 153 1.90 -1.54 12.13
N SER A 154 1.22 -1.53 10.97
CA SER A 154 -0.11 -2.10 10.79
C SER A 154 -0.10 -3.09 9.63
N TYR A 155 -0.68 -4.26 9.85
CA TYR A 155 -0.81 -5.32 8.85
C TYR A 155 -2.23 -5.37 8.30
N PHE A 156 -2.31 -5.53 6.99
CA PHE A 156 -3.54 -5.64 6.24
C PHE A 156 -3.47 -6.81 5.26
N CYS A 157 -4.64 -7.31 4.88
CA CYS A 157 -4.80 -8.40 3.94
C CYS A 157 -5.46 -7.87 2.66
N ARG A 158 -4.88 -8.23 1.51
CA ARG A 158 -5.49 -8.02 0.19
C ARG A 158 -6.78 -8.82 0.09
N PHE A 159 -7.81 -8.23 -0.50
CA PHE A 159 -9.05 -8.92 -0.85
C PHE A 159 -9.68 -8.28 -2.08
N GLY A 160 -10.45 -9.05 -2.85
CA GLY A 160 -11.04 -8.60 -4.12
C GLY A 160 -10.08 -8.69 -5.32
N ASP A 161 -10.56 -8.26 -6.48
CA ASP A 161 -9.90 -8.44 -7.79
C ASP A 161 -8.63 -7.59 -7.99
N ASP A 162 -8.28 -6.71 -7.06
CA ASP A 162 -6.99 -5.99 -7.04
C ASP A 162 -5.81 -6.90 -6.61
N ALA A 163 -6.07 -8.19 -6.34
CA ALA A 163 -5.07 -9.19 -5.95
C ALA A 163 -4.42 -9.93 -7.14
N GLU A 164 -4.92 -9.75 -8.36
CA GLU A 164 -4.34 -10.31 -9.59
C GLU A 164 -4.22 -9.24 -10.69
N ALA A 165 -3.03 -8.66 -10.85
CA ALA A 165 -2.61 -7.97 -12.07
C ALA A 165 -1.12 -8.25 -12.34
#